data_AF-A0A937U8X3-F1
#
_entry.id   AF-A0A937U8X3-F1
#
_cell.length_a   1.000
_cell.length_b   1.000
_cell.length_c   1.000
_cell.angle_alpha   90.00
_cell.angle_beta   90.00
_cell.angle_gamma   90.00
#
_symmetry.space_group_name_H-M   'P 1'
#
loop_
_entity.id
_entity.type
_entity.pdbx_description
1 polymer ?
#
loop_
_entity_poly.entity_id
_entity_poly.type
_entity_poly.pdbx_seq_one_letter_code
_entity_poly.pdbx_strand_id
1 'polypeptide(L)' 'MSDQFSVLHPGEEGRDEVHIADVLLIDPKTIHLNVPDIRPCDQFLLEFETRDQAGELFFEKAYLTIHAVPDKSENRK' A
#
# COMPACT_ATOMS: atom_id res chain seq x y z
N MET A 1 -17.75 9.29 9.28
CA MET A 1 -16.87 8.86 8.18
C MET A 1 -16.15 10.12 7.74
N SER A 2 -14.81 10.14 7.72
CA SER A 2 -14.08 11.31 7.20
C SER A 2 -14.36 11.42 5.71
N ASP A 3 -14.59 12.64 5.22
CA ASP A 3 -14.60 12.92 3.79
C ASP A 3 -13.21 12.54 3.28
N GLN A 4 -13.16 11.70 2.24
CA GLN A 4 -11.93 11.32 1.56
C GLN A 4 -11.88 12.11 0.26
N PHE A 5 -10.73 12.71 -0.02
CA PHE A 5 -10.52 13.51 -1.21
C PHE A 5 -9.45 12.86 -2.08
N SER A 6 -9.62 12.97 -3.38
CA SER A 6 -8.61 12.57 -4.34
C SER A 6 -7.34 13.42 -4.15
N VAL A 7 -6.20 12.75 -4.12
CA VAL A 7 -4.86 13.35 -4.16
C VAL A 7 -4.52 13.74 -5.61
N LEU A 8 -4.96 12.96 -6.60
CA LEU A 8 -4.75 13.23 -8.03
C LEU A 8 -5.65 14.36 -8.56
N HIS A 9 -6.83 14.53 -7.98
CA HIS A 9 -7.84 15.54 -8.34
C HIS A 9 -8.26 16.34 -7.10
N PRO A 10 -7.43 17.31 -6.66
CA PRO A 10 -7.69 18.07 -5.44
C PRO A 10 -9.05 18.78 -5.46
N GLY A 11 -9.84 18.56 -4.41
CA GLY A 11 -11.19 19.13 -4.28
C GLY A 11 -12.31 18.21 -4.76
N GLU A 12 -11.98 17.06 -5.36
CA GLU A 12 -12.95 15.99 -5.64
C GLU A 12 -13.00 15.01 -4.46
N GLU A 13 -14.20 14.72 -3.97
CA GLU A 13 -14.42 13.65 -3.00
C GLU A 13 -14.23 12.29 -3.67
N GLY A 14 -13.39 11.44 -3.10
CA GLY A 14 -13.13 10.12 -3.65
C GLY A 14 -11.86 9.46 -3.14
N ARG A 15 -11.57 8.32 -3.77
CA ARG A 15 -10.35 7.54 -3.59
C ARG A 15 -9.66 7.44 -4.93
N ASP A 16 -8.34 7.60 -4.92
CA ASP A 16 -7.54 7.31 -6.10
C ASP A 16 -7.25 5.81 -6.16
N GLU A 17 -7.45 5.23 -7.34
CA GLU A 17 -7.03 3.86 -7.60
C GLU A 17 -5.53 3.83 -7.84
N VAL A 18 -4.83 2.95 -7.12
CA VAL A 18 -3.39 2.70 -7.29
C VAL A 18 -3.19 1.29 -7.84
N HIS A 19 -2.24 1.14 -8.75
CA HIS A 19 -2.01 -0.12 -9.46
C HIS A 19 -0.72 -0.79 -9.01
N ILE A 20 -0.81 -2.09 -8.72
CA ILE A 20 0.37 -2.92 -8.49
C ILE A 20 1.02 -3.17 -9.86
N ALA A 21 2.23 -2.66 -10.04
CA ALA A 21 2.98 -2.82 -11.29
C ALA A 21 3.62 -4.21 -11.38
N ASP A 22 4.19 -4.70 -10.28
CA ASP A 22 4.84 -6.01 -10.21
C ASP A 22 4.63 -6.69 -8.85
N VAL A 23 4.67 -8.02 -8.86
CA VAL A 23 4.62 -8.87 -7.68
C VAL A 23 5.77 -9.86 -7.73
N LEU A 24 6.62 -9.85 -6.71
CA LEU A 24 7.77 -10.74 -6.61
C LEU A 24 7.72 -11.54 -5.31
N LEU A 25 7.77 -12.87 -5.43
CA LEU A 25 8.01 -13.74 -4.28
C LEU A 25 9.50 -13.73 -3.96
N ILE A 26 9.87 -13.11 -2.83
CA ILE A 26 11.26 -12.99 -2.38
C ILE A 26 11.73 -14.29 -1.72
N ASP A 27 10.85 -14.86 -0.91
CA ASP A 27 11.03 -16.13 -0.22
C ASP A 27 9.64 -16.76 0.04
N PRO A 28 9.54 -17.99 0.58
CA PRO A 28 8.25 -18.67 0.77
C PRO A 28 7.24 -17.95 1.67
N LYS A 29 7.63 -16.88 2.37
CA LYS A 29 6.80 -16.14 3.32
C LYS A 29 6.74 -14.63 3.03
N THR A 30 7.48 -14.16 2.02
CA THR A 30 7.64 -12.72 1.74
C THR A 30 7.31 -12.41 0.30
N ILE A 31 6.29 -11.58 0.09
CA ILE A 31 5.94 -11.01 -1.22
C ILE A 31 6.32 -9.54 -1.22
N HIS A 32 7.02 -9.11 -2.27
CA HIS A 32 7.29 -7.71 -2.56
C HIS A 32 6.32 -7.23 -3.64
N LEU A 33 5.56 -6.18 -3.32
CA LEU A 33 4.66 -5.49 -4.24
C LEU A 33 5.32 -4.18 -4.70
N ASN A 34 5.46 -3.99 -6.01
CA ASN A 34 5.89 -2.72 -6.58
C ASN A 34 4.65 -1.88 -6.93
N VAL A 35 4.46 -0.76 -6.25
CA VAL A 35 3.33 0.15 -6.46
C VAL A 35 3.89 1.56 -6.65
N PRO A 36 4.22 1.97 -7.88
CA PRO A 36 5.00 3.19 -8.15
C PRO A 36 4.26 4.48 -7.80
N ASP A 37 2.93 4.42 -7.76
CA ASP A 37 2.08 5.59 -7.59
C ASP A 37 1.78 5.94 -6.12
N ILE A 38 2.26 5.13 -5.16
CA ILE A 38 2.11 5.39 -3.73
C ILE A 38 2.99 6.57 -3.30
N ARG A 39 2.40 7.51 -2.56
CA ARG A 39 3.05 8.74 -2.08
C ARG A 39 3.07 8.80 -0.55
N PRO A 40 4.00 9.57 0.05
CA PRO A 40 3.92 9.90 1.46
C PRO A 40 2.55 10.48 1.84
N CYS A 41 2.08 10.11 3.02
CA CYS A 41 0.78 10.45 3.59
C CYS A 41 -0.43 9.76 2.96
N ASP A 42 -0.25 8.92 1.92
CA ASP A 42 -1.33 8.09 1.41
C ASP A 42 -1.81 7.10 2.48
N GLN A 43 -3.12 6.90 2.53
CA GLN A 43 -3.76 5.84 3.29
C GLN A 43 -4.37 4.86 2.31
N PHE A 44 -4.07 3.58 2.47
CA PHE A 44 -4.61 2.55 1.58
C PHE A 44 -5.08 1.32 2.35
N LEU A 45 -6.00 0.61 1.72
CA LEU A 45 -6.47 -0.71 2.13
C LEU A 45 -5.80 -1.73 1.22
N LEU A 46 -5.00 -2.61 1.82
CA LEU A 46 -4.50 -3.80 1.15
C LEU A 46 -5.43 -4.96 1.46
N GLU A 47 -5.97 -5.59 0.42
CA GLU A 47 -6.71 -6.84 0.53
C GLU A 47 -5.89 -7.94 -0.13
N PHE A 48 -5.72 -9.07 0.56
CA PHE A 48 -4.98 -10.19 0.00
C PHE A 48 -5.70 -11.52 0.22
N GLU A 49 -5.62 -12.36 -0.80
CA GLU A 49 -6.17 -13.71 -0.82
C GLU A 49 -5.04 -14.68 -1.19
N THR A 50 -4.88 -15.74 -0.41
CA THR A 50 -3.93 -16.82 -0.68
C THR A 50 -4.51 -18.16 -0.25
N ARG A 51 -3.82 -19.24 -0.61
CA ARG A 51 -4.16 -20.61 -0.19
C ARG A 51 -2.98 -21.24 0.51
N ASP A 52 -3.25 -21.97 1.58
CA ASP A 52 -2.24 -22.78 2.24
C ASP A 52 -1.97 -24.09 1.47
N GLN A 53 -1.09 -24.93 2.03
CA GLN A 53 -0.75 -26.23 1.42
C GLN A 53 -1.91 -27.23 1.40
N ALA A 54 -2.91 -27.06 2.27
CA ALA A 54 -4.14 -27.85 2.26
C ALA A 54 -5.19 -27.30 1.28
N GLY A 55 -4.94 -26.14 0.68
CA GLY A 55 -5.85 -25.45 -0.24
C GLY A 55 -6.86 -24.54 0.46
N GLU A 56 -6.75 -24.39 1.79
CA GLU A 56 -7.63 -23.55 2.59
C GLU A 56 -7.39 -22.08 2.26
N LEU A 57 -8.49 -21.34 2.16
CA LEU A 57 -8.45 -19.92 1.83
C LEU A 57 -8.03 -19.11 3.04
N PHE A 58 -7.03 -18.25 2.83
CA PHE A 58 -6.67 -17.21 3.75
C PHE A 58 -6.93 -15.85 3.10
N PHE A 59 -7.73 -15.03 3.77
CA PHE A 59 -8.09 -13.70 3.33
C PHE A 59 -7.86 -12.72 4.47
N GLU A 60 -7.13 -11.64 4.21
CA GLU A 60 -6.83 -10.63 5.20
C GLU A 60 -6.83 -9.22 4.59
N LYS A 61 -7.14 -8.25 5.46
CA LYS A 61 -7.21 -6.83 5.13
C LYS A 61 -6.28 -6.07 6.06
N ALA A 62 -5.43 -5.22 5.49
CA ALA A 62 -4.56 -4.32 6.23
C ALA A 62 -4.83 -2.86 5.86
N TYR A 63 -5.03 -2.02 6.87
CA TYR A 63 -5.11 -0.57 6.69
C TYR A 63 -3.74 0.03 7.00
N LEU A 64 -3.16 0.72 6.03
CA LEU A 64 -1.78 1.17 6.09
C LEU A 64 -1.71 2.67 5.79
N THR A 65 -0.78 3.36 6.45
CA THR A 65 -0.43 4.76 6.18
C THR A 65 1.03 4.82 5.76
N ILE A 66 1.31 5.50 4.66
CA ILE A 66 2.67 5.61 4.14
C ILE A 66 3.36 6.81 4.78
N HIS A 67 4.41 6.55 5.53
CA HIS A 67 5.26 7.59 6.09
C HIS A 67 6.49 7.77 5.21
N ALA A 68 6.85 9.02 4.91
CA ALA A 68 8.18 9.31 4.39
C ALA A 68 9.21 8.95 5.47
N VAL A 69 10.19 8.13 5.13
CA VAL A 69 11.37 7.94 5.98
C VAL A 69 12.32 9.09 5.68
N PRO A 70 12.64 9.97 6.65
CA PRO A 70 13.58 11.07 6.42
C PRO A 70 14.93 10.51 6.01
N ASP A 71 15.57 11.17 5.05
CA ASP A 71 16.89 10.74 4.58
C ASP A 71 17.91 10.93 5.72
N LYS A 72 18.80 9.94 5.94
CA LYS A 72 19.76 9.99 7.06
C LYS A 72 20.71 11.20 6.98
N SER A 73 20.83 11.84 5.81
CA SER A 73 21.60 13.06 5.59
C SER A 73 20.95 14.33 6.13
N GLU A 74 19.63 14.34 6.38
CA GLU A 74 18.92 15.55 6.84
C GLU A 74 19.02 15.79 8.36
N ASN A 75 19.54 14.82 9.12
CA ASN A 75 19.79 14.94 10.56
C ASN A 75 21.13 15.61 10.93
N ARG A 76 21.78 16.31 9.98
CA ARG A 76 22.90 17.23 10.28
C ARG A 76 22.45 18.67 10.06
N LYS A 77 21.71 19.21 11.03
CA LYS A 77 21.62 20.66 11.24
C LYS A 77 21.83 20.95 12.71
#